data_AF-A0A923BW79-F1
#
_entry.id   AF-A0A923BW79-F1
#
_cell.length_a   1.000
_cell.length_b   1.000
_cell.length_c   1.000
_cell.angle_alpha   90.00
_cell.angle_beta   90.00
_cell.angle_gamma   90.00
#
_symmetry.space_group_name_H-M   'P 1'
#
loop_
_entity.id
_entity.type
_entity.pdbx_description
1 polymer ?
#
loop_
_entity_poly.entity_id
_entity_poly.type
_entity_poly.pdbx_seq_one_letter_code
_entity_poly.pdbx_strand_id
1 'polypeptide(L)'
;MRAAQTIDGFLQHVSEPEFSARRLINHVDTDIRVDIARGDLDTARMKCRALHERCARDPESYWGRIWRRTTDRAGPLLEAGDKQALIALLHEWECDLISRLGLDAIYEPTPFPLELAAGA
;
A
#
# COMPACT_ATOMS: atom_id res chain seq x y z
N MET A 1 -24.01 12.55 19.69
CA MET A 1 -23.13 11.37 19.66
C MET A 1 -23.16 10.72 21.03
N ARG A 2 -23.53 9.44 21.15
CA ARG A 2 -23.32 8.69 22.40
C ARG A 2 -21.89 8.15 22.39
N ALA A 3 -21.17 8.34 23.49
CA ALA A 3 -19.84 7.76 23.66
C ALA A 3 -19.97 6.22 23.77
N ALA A 4 -19.22 5.47 22.97
CA ALA A 4 -19.10 4.02 23.14
C ALA A 4 -18.26 3.77 24.40
N GLN A 5 -18.83 3.05 25.38
CA GLN A 5 -18.18 2.75 26.67
C GLN A 5 -17.49 1.37 26.70
N THR A 6 -17.64 0.58 25.64
CA THR A 6 -17.08 -0.78 25.52
C THR A 6 -16.55 -1.04 24.12
N ILE A 7 -15.60 -1.97 24.00
CA ILE A 7 -15.01 -2.38 22.71
C ILE A 7 -16.08 -2.95 21.77
N ASP A 8 -17.03 -3.72 22.31
CA ASP A 8 -18.13 -4.26 21.51
C ASP A 8 -19.07 -3.15 21.01
N GLY A 9 -19.35 -2.15 21.86
CA GLY A 9 -20.13 -0.98 21.47
C GLY A 9 -19.44 -0.11 20.43
N PHE A 10 -18.09 -0.06 20.45
CA PHE A 10 -17.30 0.54 19.40
C PHE A 10 -17.41 -0.29 18.11
N LEU A 11 -17.13 -1.59 18.13
CA LEU A 11 -17.17 -2.46 16.95
C LEU A 11 -18.55 -2.47 16.27
N GLN A 12 -19.64 -2.47 17.03
CA GLN A 12 -21.00 -2.36 16.48
C GLN A 12 -21.27 -1.03 15.78
N HIS A 13 -20.66 0.07 16.24
CA HIS A 13 -20.73 1.38 15.61
C HIS A 13 -19.84 1.48 14.36
N VAL A 14 -18.70 0.80 14.40
CA VAL A 14 -17.67 0.80 13.34
C VAL A 14 -18.03 -0.19 12.21
N SER A 15 -19.03 -1.05 12.42
CA SER A 15 -19.55 -1.99 11.44
C SER A 15 -20.36 -1.33 10.33
N GLU A 16 -20.58 -0.01 10.40
CA GLU A 16 -21.08 0.73 9.25
C GLU A 16 -20.04 0.77 8.12
N PRO A 17 -20.46 0.62 6.84
CA PRO A 17 -19.56 0.59 5.67
C PRO A 17 -18.72 1.87 5.50
N GLU A 18 -18.99 2.92 6.27
CA GLU A 18 -18.24 4.16 6.26
C GLU A 18 -16.85 4.05 6.91
N PHE A 19 -16.63 3.11 7.85
CA PHE A 19 -15.36 3.06 8.58
C PHE A 19 -14.30 2.13 7.99
N SER A 20 -14.69 1.06 7.29
CA SER A 20 -13.75 -0.05 7.02
C SER A 20 -13.27 -0.22 5.58
N ALA A 21 -13.67 0.63 4.63
CA ALA A 21 -13.19 0.50 3.25
C ALA A 21 -12.89 1.82 2.52
N ARG A 22 -13.54 2.94 2.87
CA ARG A 22 -13.32 4.23 2.19
C ARG A 22 -11.89 4.78 2.29
N ARG A 23 -11.15 4.47 3.38
CA ARG A 23 -9.75 4.89 3.56
C ARG A 23 -8.73 4.08 2.76
N LEU A 24 -9.14 2.97 2.16
CA LEU A 24 -8.28 2.17 1.26
C LEU A 24 -8.77 2.25 -0.19
N ILE A 25 -10.09 2.31 -0.41
CA ILE A 25 -10.74 2.33 -1.75
C ILE A 25 -10.28 3.50 -2.65
N ASN A 26 -9.82 4.63 -2.09
CA ASN A 26 -9.40 5.79 -2.88
C ASN A 26 -7.88 5.94 -3.00
N HIS A 27 -7.09 5.00 -2.46
CA HIS A 27 -5.63 5.03 -2.49
C HIS A 27 -5.13 3.87 -3.34
N VAL A 28 -5.36 3.95 -4.65
CA VAL A 28 -4.90 2.94 -5.64
C VAL A 28 -3.39 2.70 -5.51
N ASP A 29 -2.63 3.71 -5.09
CA ASP A 29 -1.22 3.57 -4.78
C ASP A 29 -0.94 2.66 -3.57
N THR A 30 -1.77 2.69 -2.53
CA THR A 30 -1.70 1.76 -1.40
C THR A 30 -2.06 0.34 -1.82
N ASP A 31 -3.11 0.17 -2.65
CA ASP A 31 -3.52 -1.14 -3.16
C ASP A 31 -2.40 -1.84 -3.93
N ILE A 32 -1.65 -1.10 -4.76
CA ILE A 32 -0.49 -1.64 -5.48
C ILE A 32 0.55 -2.23 -4.50
N ARG A 33 0.84 -1.53 -3.39
CA ARG A 33 1.81 -2.03 -2.39
C ARG A 33 1.33 -3.29 -1.70
N VAL A 34 0.03 -3.35 -1.39
CA VAL A 34 -0.60 -4.53 -0.78
C VAL A 34 -0.56 -5.72 -1.72
N ASP A 35 -0.86 -5.53 -3.00
CA ASP A 35 -0.80 -6.59 -4.00
C ASP A 35 0.63 -7.10 -4.18
N ILE A 36 1.64 -6.20 -4.20
CA ILE A 36 3.06 -6.59 -4.19
C ILE A 36 3.39 -7.41 -2.95
N ALA A 37 3.04 -6.94 -1.75
CA ALA A 37 3.32 -7.64 -0.49
C ALA A 37 2.70 -9.04 -0.41
N ARG A 38 1.52 -9.23 -1.00
CA ARG A 38 0.84 -10.53 -1.13
C ARG A 38 1.44 -11.44 -2.20
N GLY A 39 2.30 -10.91 -3.08
CA GLY A 39 2.83 -11.61 -4.23
C GLY A 39 1.88 -11.71 -5.43
N ASP A 40 0.76 -10.97 -5.43
CA ASP A 40 -0.13 -10.85 -6.58
C ASP A 40 0.42 -9.80 -7.58
N LEU A 41 1.54 -10.18 -8.22
CA LEU A 41 2.31 -9.27 -9.07
C LEU A 41 1.59 -8.92 -10.38
N ASP A 42 0.69 -9.77 -10.85
CA ASP A 42 -0.09 -9.51 -12.06
C ASP A 42 -1.15 -8.43 -11.82
N THR A 43 -1.89 -8.52 -10.71
CA THR A 43 -2.82 -7.47 -10.30
C THR A 43 -2.08 -6.16 -10.02
N ALA A 44 -0.95 -6.23 -9.31
CA ALA A 44 -0.12 -5.06 -9.04
C ALA A 44 0.36 -4.39 -10.33
N ARG A 45 0.85 -5.17 -11.31
CA ARG A 45 1.31 -4.67 -12.62
C ARG A 45 0.18 -3.96 -13.38
N MET A 46 -0.98 -4.61 -13.47
CA MET A 46 -2.16 -4.03 -14.13
C MET A 46 -2.55 -2.69 -13.50
N LYS A 47 -2.68 -2.63 -12.16
CA LYS A 47 -3.04 -1.40 -11.45
C LYS A 47 -1.97 -0.32 -11.60
N CYS A 48 -0.69 -0.70 -11.55
CA CYS A 48 0.43 0.23 -11.71
C CYS A 48 0.44 0.87 -13.10
N ARG A 49 0.23 0.09 -14.17
CA ARG A 49 0.10 0.63 -15.53
C ARG A 49 -1.08 1.59 -15.67
N ALA A 50 -2.26 1.18 -15.20
CA ALA A 50 -3.46 2.01 -15.27
C ALA A 50 -3.28 3.35 -14.50
N LEU A 51 -2.63 3.29 -13.33
CA LEU A 51 -2.34 4.48 -12.54
C LEU A 51 -1.29 5.37 -13.21
N HIS A 52 -0.24 4.79 -13.81
CA HIS A 52 0.78 5.53 -14.54
C HIS A 52 0.19 6.26 -15.77
N GLU A 53 -0.64 5.58 -16.55
CA GLU A 53 -1.38 6.20 -17.68
C GLU A 53 -2.28 7.34 -17.21
N ARG A 54 -2.96 7.18 -16.07
CA ARG A 54 -3.77 8.24 -15.47
C ARG A 54 -2.92 9.45 -15.07
N CYS A 55 -1.73 9.23 -14.50
CA CYS A 55 -0.79 10.30 -14.16
C CYS A 55 -0.25 11.04 -15.39
N ALA A 56 -0.08 10.34 -16.51
CA ALA A 56 0.40 10.93 -17.77
C ALA A 56 -0.63 11.87 -18.41
N ARG A 57 -1.93 11.65 -18.18
CA ARG A 57 -3.02 12.52 -18.70
C ARG A 57 -3.10 13.88 -18.00
N ASP A 58 -2.64 13.97 -16.75
CA ASP A 58 -2.59 15.22 -15.99
C ASP A 58 -1.34 15.27 -15.09
N PRO A 59 -0.18 15.61 -15.68
CA PRO A 59 1.09 15.56 -14.97
C PRO A 59 1.23 16.61 -13.86
N GLU A 60 0.49 17.71 -13.94
CA GLU A 60 0.57 18.77 -12.92
C GLU A 60 -0.47 18.61 -11.81
N SER A 61 -1.33 17.60 -11.89
CA SER A 61 -2.23 17.28 -10.79
C SER A 61 -1.47 16.92 -9.51
N TYR A 62 -2.02 17.42 -8.39
CA TYR A 62 -1.57 17.05 -7.05
C TYR A 62 -1.51 15.53 -6.86
N TRP A 63 -2.57 14.84 -7.28
CA TRP A 63 -2.67 13.38 -7.19
C TRP A 63 -1.71 12.66 -8.14
N GLY A 64 -1.51 13.16 -9.37
CA GLY A 64 -0.54 12.61 -10.30
C GLY A 64 0.88 12.63 -9.75
N ARG A 65 1.28 13.72 -9.06
CA ARG A 65 2.57 13.79 -8.37
C ARG A 65 2.70 12.79 -7.21
N ILE A 66 1.62 12.57 -6.46
CA ILE A 66 1.62 11.60 -5.35
C ILE A 66 1.72 10.17 -5.89
N TRP A 67 0.86 9.81 -6.83
CA TRP A 67 0.79 8.46 -7.38
C TRP A 67 2.07 8.06 -8.13
N ARG A 68 2.72 9.01 -8.83
CA ARG A 68 4.02 8.79 -9.48
C ARG A 68 5.10 8.28 -8.54
N ARG A 69 5.09 8.71 -7.26
CA ARG A 69 6.05 8.19 -6.27
C ARG A 69 5.97 6.68 -6.09
N THR A 70 4.79 6.10 -6.30
CA THR A 70 4.62 4.65 -6.29
C THR A 70 4.87 4.05 -7.68
N THR A 71 4.25 4.59 -8.74
CA THR A 71 4.32 3.96 -10.08
C THR A 71 5.71 4.00 -10.69
N ASP A 72 6.46 5.08 -10.49
CA ASP A 72 7.78 5.25 -11.11
C ASP A 72 8.83 4.33 -10.46
N ARG A 73 8.60 3.95 -9.21
CA ARG A 73 9.47 3.04 -8.45
C ARG A 73 9.08 1.57 -8.66
N ALA A 74 7.78 1.26 -8.55
CA ALA A 74 7.29 -0.11 -8.63
C ALA A 74 7.14 -0.61 -10.06
N GLY A 75 6.76 0.27 -11.00
CA GLY A 75 6.44 -0.10 -12.39
C GLY A 75 7.55 -0.87 -13.08
N PRO A 76 8.79 -0.33 -13.16
CA PRO A 76 9.90 -1.04 -13.79
C PRO A 76 10.21 -2.41 -13.16
N LEU A 77 10.09 -2.53 -11.83
CA LEU A 77 10.34 -3.78 -11.10
C LEU A 77 9.25 -4.83 -11.37
N LEU A 78 7.98 -4.38 -11.43
CA LEU A 78 6.84 -5.22 -11.80
C LEU A 78 6.95 -5.71 -13.24
N GLU A 79 7.40 -4.86 -14.17
CA GLU A 79 7.64 -5.26 -15.57
C GLU A 79 8.79 -6.26 -15.69
N ALA A 80 9.87 -6.07 -14.94
CA ALA A 80 10.99 -7.02 -14.91
C ALA A 80 10.67 -8.33 -14.17
N GLY A 81 9.60 -8.34 -13.35
CA GLY A 81 9.30 -9.47 -12.47
C GLY A 81 10.33 -9.66 -11.36
N ASP A 82 11.06 -8.59 -10.99
CA ASP A 82 12.14 -8.64 -10.01
C ASP A 82 11.59 -8.67 -8.58
N LYS A 83 11.33 -9.89 -8.10
CA LYS A 83 10.78 -10.12 -6.75
C LYS A 83 11.70 -9.59 -5.65
N GLN A 84 13.02 -9.69 -5.80
CA GLN A 84 13.97 -9.27 -4.77
C GLN A 84 14.00 -7.75 -4.66
N ALA A 85 14.01 -7.04 -5.79
CA ALA A 85 13.91 -5.59 -5.78
C ALA A 85 12.55 -5.10 -5.26
N LEU A 86 11.46 -5.83 -5.53
CA LEU A 86 10.14 -5.52 -4.98
C LEU A 86 10.09 -5.69 -3.45
N ILE A 87 10.69 -6.75 -2.90
CA ILE A 87 10.82 -6.95 -1.45
C ILE A 87 11.61 -5.81 -0.82
N ALA A 88 12.76 -5.44 -1.40
CA ALA A 88 13.55 -4.31 -0.92
C ALA A 88 12.73 -3.01 -0.91
N LEU A 89 11.97 -2.75 -1.98
CA LEU A 89 11.10 -1.59 -2.08
C LEU A 89 9.99 -1.57 -1.02
N LEU A 90 9.41 -2.72 -0.67
CA LEU A 90 8.41 -2.82 0.40
C LEU A 90 9.00 -2.42 1.75
N HIS A 91 10.17 -2.94 2.11
CA HIS A 91 10.84 -2.57 3.36
C HIS A 91 11.26 -1.10 3.39
N GLU A 92 11.69 -0.54 2.25
CA GLU A 92 11.96 0.91 2.20
C GLU A 92 10.72 1.75 2.51
N TRP A 93 9.56 1.40 1.93
CA TRP A 93 8.30 2.09 2.23
C TRP A 93 7.85 1.90 3.68
N GLU A 94 8.08 0.71 4.23
CA GLU A 94 7.80 0.38 5.63
C GLU A 94 8.66 1.23 6.56
N CYS A 95 9.99 1.24 6.39
CA CYS A 95 10.89 2.08 7.18
C CYS A 95 10.50 3.57 7.08
N ASP A 96 10.22 4.07 5.88
CA ASP A 96 9.74 5.44 5.66
C ASP A 96 8.49 5.76 6.48
N LEU A 97 7.55 4.81 6.57
CA LEU A 97 6.31 5.00 7.31
C LEU A 97 6.58 4.98 8.83
N ILE A 98 7.35 4.02 9.31
CA ILE A 98 7.70 3.88 10.72
C ILE A 98 8.41 5.13 11.25
N SER A 99 9.40 5.62 10.52
CA SER A 99 10.11 6.84 10.91
C SER A 99 9.24 8.10 10.84
N ARG A 100 8.33 8.21 9.86
CA ARG A 100 7.36 9.33 9.80
C ARG A 100 6.37 9.32 10.95
N LEU A 101 6.03 8.14 11.46
CA LEU A 101 5.11 7.98 12.59
C LEU A 101 5.82 8.00 13.94
N GLY A 102 7.16 8.03 13.97
CA GLY A 102 7.96 7.99 15.20
C GLY A 102 7.81 6.68 15.97
N LEU A 103 7.60 5.57 15.25
CA LEU A 103 7.35 4.25 15.84
C LEU A 103 8.64 3.41 15.95
N ASP A 104 9.79 3.97 15.60
CA ASP A 104 11.07 3.24 15.47
C ASP A 104 11.44 2.47 16.75
N ALA A 105 11.08 2.98 17.93
CA ALA A 105 11.40 2.37 19.22
C ALA A 105 10.54 1.14 19.59
N ILE A 106 9.39 0.95 18.94
CA ILE A 106 8.42 -0.10 19.29
C ILE A 106 8.05 -1.00 18.11
N TYR A 107 8.60 -0.72 16.93
CA TYR A 107 8.28 -1.44 15.72
C TYR A 107 9.21 -2.66 15.54
N GLU A 108 8.60 -3.83 15.30
CA GLU A 108 9.31 -5.05 14.94
C GLU A 108 8.92 -5.46 13.50
N PRO A 109 9.89 -5.60 12.58
CA PRO A 109 9.61 -6.03 11.21
C PRO A 109 8.91 -7.38 11.14
N THR A 110 7.86 -7.47 10.32
CA THR A 110 7.16 -8.72 10.01
C THR A 110 7.36 -9.05 8.54
N PRO A 111 7.75 -10.29 8.19
CA PRO A 111 8.01 -10.65 6.81
C PRO A 111 6.75 -10.53 5.94
N PHE A 112 6.89 -10.00 4.74
CA PHE A 112 5.79 -9.97 3.78
C PHE A 112 5.51 -11.38 3.22
N PRO A 113 4.25 -11.72 2.87
CA PRO A 113 3.95 -12.98 2.20
C PRO A 113 4.80 -13.26 0.95
N LEU A 114 5.15 -12.22 0.18
CA LEU A 114 6.05 -12.33 -0.97
C LEU A 114 7.45 -12.86 -0.59
N GLU A 115 7.99 -12.50 0.57
CA GLU A 115 9.28 -13.02 1.06
C GLU A 115 9.20 -14.51 1.36
N LEU A 116 8.13 -14.92 2.04
CA LEU A 116 7.90 -16.32 2.40
C LEU A 116 7.74 -17.19 1.15
N ALA A 117 7.11 -16.67 0.10
CA ALA A 117 6.98 -17.35 -1.18
C ALA A 117 8.27 -17.33 -2.05
N ALA A 118 9.19 -16.41 -1.78
CA ALA A 118 10.47 -16.31 -2.49
C ALA A 118 11.59 -17.16 -1.86
N GLY A 119 11.45 -17.50 -0.57
CA GLY A 119 12.34 -18.40 0.16
C GLY A 119 11.99 -19.90 0.07
N ALA A 120 10.89 -20.25 -0.61
CA ALA A 120 10.46 -21.62 -0.91
C ALA A 120 10.92 -22.05 -2.31
#